data_AF-A0A2V6YXI5-F1
#
_entry.id   AF-A0A2V6YXI5-F1
#
_cell.length_a   1.000
_cell.length_b   1.000
_cell.length_c   1.000
_cell.angle_alpha   90.00
_cell.angle_beta   90.00
_cell.angle_gamma   90.00
#
_symmetry.space_group_name_H-M   'P 1'
#
loop_
_entity.id
_entity.type
_entity.pdbx_description
1 polymer ?
#
loop_
_entity_poly.entity_id
_entity_poly.type
_entity_poly.pdbx_seq_one_letter_code
_entity_poly.pdbx_strand_id
1 'polypeptide(L)'
;GGSPWEAAVASFVLFAIGAVVPILPFVVMRGTLAVASSVVISGLALFAIGGAITIFTGKPAWQSGARQLLLGLTAAGMTFAVGKLIGVAITG
;
A
#
# COMPACT_ATOMS: atom_id res chain seq x y z
N GLY A 1 -19.49 2.38 -20.70
CA GLY A 1 -19.56 1.79 -19.37
C GLY A 1 -19.18 0.34 -19.51
N GLY A 2 -17.99 -0.03 -19.02
CA GLY A 2 -17.51 -1.42 -19.12
C GLY A 2 -18.42 -2.35 -18.33
N SER A 3 -18.43 -3.63 -18.70
CA SER A 3 -19.24 -4.61 -17.99
C SER A 3 -18.77 -4.73 -16.52
N PRO A 4 -19.64 -5.12 -15.57
CA PRO A 4 -19.24 -5.34 -14.18
C PRO A 4 -18.05 -6.31 -14.04
N TRP A 5 -17.98 -7.28 -14.94
CA TRP A 5 -16.89 -8.26 -15.00
C TRP A 5 -15.55 -7.63 -15.40
N GLU A 6 -15.56 -6.76 -16.41
CA GLU A 6 -14.34 -6.04 -16.84
C GLU A 6 -13.77 -5.18 -15.72
N ALA A 7 -14.63 -4.45 -15.00
CA ALA A 7 -14.20 -3.64 -13.87
C ALA A 7 -13.60 -4.50 -12.74
N ALA A 8 -14.24 -5.62 -12.39
CA ALA A 8 -13.76 -6.53 -11.35
C ALA A 8 -12.39 -7.12 -11.70
N VAL A 9 -12.22 -7.64 -12.93
CA VAL A 9 -10.96 -8.22 -13.40
C VAL A 9 -9.86 -7.16 -13.46
N ALA A 10 -10.15 -5.98 -14.01
CA ALA A 10 -9.17 -4.89 -14.08
C ALA A 10 -8.72 -4.45 -12.68
N SER A 11 -9.66 -4.26 -11.74
CA SER A 11 -9.33 -3.91 -10.36
C SER A 11 -8.52 -5.00 -9.66
N PHE A 12 -8.86 -6.28 -9.86
CA PHE A 12 -8.11 -7.40 -9.30
C PHE A 12 -6.67 -7.44 -9.81
N VAL A 13 -6.46 -7.31 -11.12
CA VAL A 13 -5.14 -7.33 -11.74
C VAL A 13 -4.30 -6.14 -11.26
N LEU A 14 -4.87 -4.93 -11.26
CA LEU A 14 -4.18 -3.73 -10.76
C LEU A 14 -3.83 -3.85 -9.28
N PHE A 15 -4.73 -4.43 -8.47
CA PHE A 15 -4.47 -4.71 -7.05
C PHE A 15 -3.32 -5.71 -6.89
N ALA A 16 -3.36 -6.83 -7.62
CA ALA A 16 -2.33 -7.86 -7.55
C ALA A 16 -0.95 -7.32 -7.95
N ILE A 17 -0.89 -6.51 -9.01
CA ILE A 17 0.34 -5.83 -9.43
C ILE A 17 0.82 -4.86 -8.34
N GLY A 18 -0.08 -4.03 -7.79
CA GLY A 18 0.25 -3.11 -6.72
C GLY A 18 0.76 -3.79 -5.46
N ALA A 19 0.23 -4.97 -5.13
CA ALA A 19 0.64 -5.77 -3.97
C ALA A 19 2.08 -6.31 -4.08
N VAL A 20 2.66 -6.40 -5.28
CA VAL A 20 4.05 -6.81 -5.46
C VAL A 20 5.01 -5.84 -4.78
N VAL A 21 4.71 -4.54 -4.78
CA VAL A 21 5.58 -3.48 -4.25
C VAL A 21 5.99 -3.71 -2.77
N PRO A 22 5.06 -3.89 -1.82
CA PRO A 22 5.42 -4.21 -0.43
C PRO A 22 6.07 -5.59 -0.28
N ILE A 23 5.83 -6.53 -1.19
CA ILE A 23 6.36 -7.91 -1.12
C ILE A 23 7.83 -7.96 -1.52
N LEU A 24 8.28 -7.12 -2.45
CA LEU A 24 9.64 -7.16 -3.01
C LEU A 24 10.75 -7.22 -1.95
N PRO A 25 10.76 -6.40 -0.88
CA PRO A 25 11.79 -6.49 0.14
C PRO A 25 11.83 -7.83 0.87
N PHE A 26 10.69 -8.49 1.07
CA PHE A 26 10.62 -9.79 1.74
C PHE A 26 11.15 -10.95 0.89
N VAL A 27 11.28 -10.76 -0.42
CA VAL A 27 11.89 -11.77 -1.31
C VAL A 27 13.41 -11.88 -1.05
N VAL A 28 14.05 -10.78 -0.64
CA VAL A 28 15.52 -10.68 -0.55
C VAL A 28 16.05 -10.35 0.85
N MET A 29 15.22 -9.80 1.74
CA MET A 29 15.60 -9.38 3.08
C MET A 29 14.77 -10.12 4.14
N ARG A 30 15.23 -10.08 5.40
CA ARG A 30 14.54 -10.70 6.55
C ARG A 30 14.47 -9.75 7.74
N GLY A 31 13.59 -10.08 8.69
CA GLY A 31 13.45 -9.37 9.96
C GLY A 31 13.03 -7.90 9.80
N THR A 32 13.40 -7.08 10.78
CA THR A 32 13.01 -5.66 10.85
C THR A 32 13.46 -4.86 9.64
N LEU A 33 14.61 -5.20 9.04
CA LEU A 33 15.10 -4.53 7.83
C LEU A 33 14.14 -4.72 6.65
N ALA A 34 13.64 -5.95 6.42
CA ALA A 34 12.66 -6.20 5.36
C ALA A 34 11.37 -5.39 5.56
N VAL A 35 10.90 -5.30 6.81
CA VAL A 35 9.72 -4.52 7.17
C VAL A 35 9.95 -3.03 6.91
N ALA A 36 11.08 -2.48 7.37
CA ALA A 36 11.40 -1.06 7.17
C ALA A 36 11.53 -0.70 5.68
N SER A 37 12.24 -1.53 4.90
CA SER A 37 12.35 -1.37 3.45
C SER A 37 11.00 -1.47 2.75
N SER A 38 10.12 -2.39 3.17
CA SER A 38 8.76 -2.51 2.64
C SER A 38 7.92 -1.26 2.92
N VAL A 39 7.97 -0.71 4.14
CA VAL A 39 7.27 0.52 4.50
C VAL A 39 7.75 1.69 3.65
N VAL A 40 9.07 1.85 3.48
CA VAL A 40 9.64 2.96 2.69
C VAL A 40 9.23 2.86 1.22
N ILE A 41 9.44 1.71 0.58
CA ILE A 41 9.13 1.53 -0.84
C ILE A 41 7.63 1.66 -1.10
N SER A 42 6.79 1.09 -0.23
CA SER A 42 5.34 1.21 -0.35
C SER A 42 4.87 2.65 -0.13
N GLY A 43 5.47 3.37 0.82
CA GLY A 43 5.19 4.79 1.04
C GLY A 43 5.51 5.64 -0.19
N LEU A 44 6.67 5.41 -0.81
CA LEU A 44 7.04 6.08 -2.05
C LEU A 44 6.07 5.76 -3.19
N ALA A 45 5.68 4.50 -3.34
CA ALA A 45 4.71 4.08 -4.35
C ALA A 45 3.32 4.70 -4.13
N LEU A 46 2.83 4.73 -2.89
CA LEU A 46 1.57 5.38 -2.52
C LEU A 46 1.59 6.88 -2.85
N PHE A 47 2.69 7.56 -2.51
CA PHE A 47 2.85 8.98 -2.83
C PHE A 47 2.90 9.19 -4.34
N ALA A 48 3.65 8.37 -5.07
CA ALA A 48 3.76 8.44 -6.53
C ALA A 48 2.41 8.22 -7.23
N ILE A 49 1.64 7.21 -6.81
CA ILE A 49 0.29 6.95 -7.34
C ILE A 49 -0.64 8.12 -6.99
N GLY A 50 -0.59 8.62 -5.75
CA GLY A 50 -1.40 9.77 -5.33
C GLY A 50 -1.07 11.04 -6.10
N GLY A 51 0.21 11.26 -6.41
CA GLY A 51 0.66 12.32 -7.30
C GLY A 51 0.21 12.09 -8.74
N ALA A 52 0.29 10.87 -9.27
CA ALA A 52 -0.14 10.56 -10.64
C ALA A 52 -1.64 10.83 -10.87
N ILE A 53 -2.49 10.64 -9.85
CA ILE A 53 -3.93 10.97 -9.92
C ILE A 53 -4.16 12.48 -10.18
N THR A 54 -3.19 13.35 -9.88
CA THR A 54 -3.35 14.79 -10.15
C THR A 54 -3.34 15.15 -11.63
N ILE A 55 -2.83 14.25 -12.49
CA ILE A 55 -2.95 14.38 -13.96
C ILE A 55 -4.42 14.50 -14.38
N PHE A 56 -5.33 13.83 -13.67
CA PHE A 56 -6.76 13.82 -13.98
C PHE A 56 -7.58 14.82 -13.14
N THR A 57 -7.04 15.31 -12.03
CA THR A 57 -7.81 16.12 -11.07
C THR A 57 -7.37 17.59 -10.97
N GLY A 58 -6.21 17.96 -11.53
CA GLY A 58 -5.69 19.34 -11.51
C GLY A 58 -5.29 19.85 -10.13
N LYS A 59 -5.27 19.00 -9.10
CA LYS A 59 -4.88 19.37 -7.73
C LYS A 59 -3.35 19.37 -7.57
N PRO A 60 -2.79 20.04 -6.54
CA PRO A 60 -1.36 19.95 -6.25
C PRO A 60 -0.93 18.50 -5.95
N ALA A 61 0.09 18.01 -6.66
CA ALA A 61 0.60 16.64 -6.55
C ALA A 61 0.98 16.26 -5.10
N TRP A 62 1.62 17.19 -4.37
CA TRP A 62 2.04 16.95 -2.99
C TRP A 62 0.85 16.73 -2.03
N GLN A 63 -0.28 17.40 -2.24
CA GLN A 63 -1.47 17.24 -1.40
C GLN A 63 -2.12 15.88 -1.65
N SER A 64 -2.26 15.48 -2.91
CA SER A 64 -2.85 14.19 -3.27
C SER A 64 -1.95 13.03 -2.85
N GLY A 65 -0.64 13.13 -3.10
CA GLY A 65 0.36 12.16 -2.66
C GLY A 65 0.39 12.02 -1.14
N ALA A 66 0.43 13.13 -0.39
CA ALA A 66 0.42 13.10 1.07
C ALA A 66 -0.87 12.46 1.62
N ARG A 67 -2.02 12.76 1.02
CA ARG A 67 -3.29 12.12 1.39
C ARG A 67 -3.23 10.61 1.24
N GLN A 68 -2.72 10.12 0.10
CA GLN A 68 -2.63 8.69 -0.17
C GLN A 68 -1.61 7.99 0.74
N LEU A 69 -0.47 8.64 0.99
CA LEU A 69 0.53 8.15 1.94
C LEU A 69 -0.06 8.00 3.35
N LEU A 70 -0.75 9.04 3.85
CA LEU A 70 -1.37 9.02 5.18
C LEU A 70 -2.37 7.88 5.31
N LEU A 71 -3.30 7.76 4.36
CA LEU A 71 -4.31 6.70 4.38
C LEU A 71 -3.67 5.30 4.36
N GLY A 72 -2.66 5.09 3.52
CA GLY A 72 -1.98 3.81 3.43
C GLY A 72 -1.17 3.46 4.69
N LEU A 73 -0.45 4.43 5.26
CA LEU A 73 0.29 4.22 6.52
C LEU A 73 -0.64 3.98 7.71
N THR A 74 -1.80 4.65 7.76
CA THR A 74 -2.82 4.39 8.79
C THR A 74 -3.36 2.96 8.66
N ALA A 75 -3.72 2.53 7.44
CA ALA A 75 -4.19 1.16 7.20
C ALA A 75 -3.13 0.12 7.61
N ALA A 76 -1.88 0.31 7.16
CA ALA A 76 -0.77 -0.57 7.53
C ALA A 76 -0.53 -0.62 9.04
N GLY A 77 -0.57 0.53 9.71
CA GLY A 77 -0.42 0.64 11.17
C GLY A 77 -1.53 -0.10 11.92
N MET A 78 -2.78 0.02 11.47
CA MET A 78 -3.92 -0.71 12.05
C MET A 78 -3.76 -2.23 11.86
N THR A 79 -3.42 -2.69 10.64
CA THR A 79 -3.21 -4.11 10.36
C THR A 79 -2.06 -4.68 11.21
N PHE A 80 -0.96 -3.92 11.35
CA PHE A 80 0.17 -4.32 12.19
C PHE A 80 -0.23 -4.39 13.67
N ALA A 81 -0.96 -3.40 14.17
CA ALA A 81 -1.41 -3.37 15.56
C ALA A 81 -2.30 -4.58 15.89
N VAL A 82 -3.28 -4.89 15.04
CA VAL A 82 -4.14 -6.07 15.20
C VAL A 82 -3.31 -7.36 15.19
N GLY A 83 -2.41 -7.51 14.20
CA GLY A 83 -1.52 -8.68 14.13
C GLY A 83 -0.65 -8.84 15.37
N LYS A 84 -0.11 -7.73 15.90
CA LYS A 84 0.69 -7.72 17.12
C LYS A 84 -0.13 -8.11 18.34
N LEU A 85 -1.33 -7.58 18.51
CA LEU A 85 -2.21 -7.90 19.64
C LEU A 85 -2.60 -9.38 19.64
N ILE A 86 -2.96 -9.92 18.48
CA ILE A 86 -3.29 -11.35 18.33
C ILE A 86 -2.05 -12.21 18.59
N GLY A 87 -0.88 -11.85 18.05
CA GLY A 87 0.35 -12.58 18.29
C GLY A 87 0.72 -12.65 19.77
N VAL A 88 0.62 -11.52 20.50
CA VAL A 88 0.82 -11.50 21.95
C VAL A 88 -0.16 -12.42 22.68
N ALA A 89 -1.43 -12.46 22.26
CA ALA A 89 -2.46 -13.30 22.88
C ALA A 89 -2.31 -14.81 22.61
N ILE A 90 -1.67 -15.22 21.51
CA ILE A 90 -1.47 -16.64 21.16
C ILE A 90 -0.16 -17.20 21.74
N THR A 91 0.86 -16.35 21.90
CA THR A 91 2.21 -16.77 22.32
C THR A 91 2.52 -16.51 23.80
N GLY A 92 1.71 -15.70 24.49
CA GLY A 92 1.80 -15.47 25.93
C GLY A 92 0.84 -16.37 26.70
#